data_AF-A0A166J654-F1
#
_entry.id   AF-A0A166J654-F1
#
_cell.length_a   1.000
_cell.length_b   1.000
_cell.length_c   1.000
_cell.angle_alpha   90.00
_cell.angle_beta   90.00
_cell.angle_gamma   90.00
#
_symmetry.space_group_name_H-M   'P 1'
#
loop_
_entity.id
_entity.type
_entity.pdbx_description
1 polymer ?
#
loop_
_entity_poly.entity_id
_entity_poly.type
_entity_poly.pdbx_seq_one_letter_code
_entity_poly.pdbx_strand_id
1 'polypeptide(L)'
;MIFLSLAHRVYAAHGLIAILSIIIFGLSVRINVPLGFSYFSGLIHLCLSALTAVLALLFLVLDVVWQTALSGTPAFQLVLLGLMSTFWLGCNAFATGLWGKNLSQCATVALDVPDAPAWCQALHALEILVWMNWVLLGVLTIMLAVFVIKQHRSGQQHVWTTPVSRFSPRRGQHRIPTSTKEDSDFVSLRRPESPVSATSV
;
A
#
# COMPACT_ATOMS: atom_id res chain seq x y z
N MET A 1 12.98 7.04 16.01
CA MET A 1 13.76 6.42 14.91
C MET A 1 13.04 5.27 14.21
N ILE A 2 12.24 4.42 14.90
CA ILE A 2 11.54 3.27 14.27
C ILE A 2 10.59 3.67 13.13
N PHE A 3 9.87 4.79 13.23
CA PHE A 3 8.87 5.20 12.23
C PHE A 3 9.47 5.61 10.88
N LEU A 4 10.57 6.34 10.90
CA LEU A 4 11.29 6.72 9.67
C LEU A 4 11.76 5.47 8.93
N SER A 5 12.14 4.42 9.67
CA SER A 5 12.52 3.13 9.08
C SER A 5 11.34 2.40 8.42
N LEU A 6 10.12 2.54 8.95
CA LEU A 6 8.95 1.86 8.39
C LEU A 6 8.47 2.53 7.10
N ALA A 7 8.36 3.86 7.09
CA ALA A 7 7.98 4.59 5.89
C ALA A 7 8.95 4.29 4.75
N HIS A 8 10.26 4.34 5.03
CA HIS A 8 11.29 4.01 4.02
C HIS A 8 11.15 2.57 3.49
N ARG A 9 10.83 1.59 4.35
CA ARG A 9 10.57 0.20 3.94
C ARG A 9 9.33 0.07 3.07
N VAL A 10 8.26 0.79 3.40
CA VAL A 10 7.01 0.81 2.61
C VAL A 10 7.26 1.42 1.23
N TYR A 11 8.00 2.53 1.14
CA TYR A 11 8.37 3.13 -0.14
C TYR A 11 9.26 2.23 -0.98
N ALA A 12 10.28 1.64 -0.36
CA ALA A 12 11.16 0.68 -1.03
C ALA A 12 10.36 -0.52 -1.57
N ALA A 13 9.39 -1.00 -0.80
CA ALA A 13 8.50 -2.08 -1.25
C ALA A 13 7.62 -1.67 -2.44
N HIS A 14 7.01 -0.48 -2.43
CA HIS A 14 6.23 0.02 -3.57
C HIS A 14 7.11 0.20 -4.81
N GLY A 15 8.32 0.75 -4.66
CA GLY A 15 9.28 0.88 -5.76
C GLY A 15 9.68 -0.47 -6.34
N LEU A 16 9.95 -1.47 -5.48
CA LEU A 16 10.28 -2.83 -5.90
C LEU A 16 9.11 -3.51 -6.63
N ILE A 17 7.88 -3.36 -6.13
CA ILE A 17 6.66 -3.86 -6.79
C ILE A 17 6.48 -3.20 -8.17
N ALA A 18 6.71 -1.88 -8.29
CA ALA A 18 6.61 -1.17 -9.56
C ALA A 18 7.63 -1.68 -10.58
N ILE A 19 8.90 -1.81 -10.18
CA ILE A 19 9.98 -2.35 -11.03
C ILE A 19 9.64 -3.77 -11.49
N LEU A 20 9.25 -4.64 -10.55
CA LEU A 20 8.89 -6.01 -10.84
C LEU A 20 7.69 -6.09 -11.79
N SER A 21 6.68 -5.25 -11.61
CA SER A 21 5.53 -5.14 -12.50
C SER A 21 5.93 -4.69 -13.91
N ILE A 22 6.87 -3.76 -14.05
CA ILE A 22 7.39 -3.35 -15.37
C ILE A 22 8.13 -4.50 -16.06
N ILE A 23 8.93 -5.28 -15.32
CA ILE A 23 9.63 -6.45 -15.86
C ILE A 23 8.62 -7.51 -16.32
N ILE A 24 7.61 -7.81 -15.49
CA ILE A 24 6.52 -8.74 -15.82
C ILE A 24 5.76 -8.27 -17.06
N PHE A 25 5.49 -6.97 -17.18
CA PHE A 25 4.85 -6.38 -18.36
C PHE A 25 5.69 -6.64 -19.63
N GLY A 26 7.00 -6.33 -19.59
CA GLY A 26 7.89 -6.54 -20.72
C GLY A 26 8.01 -8.00 -21.15
N LEU A 27 8.13 -8.92 -20.18
CA LEU A 27 8.14 -10.36 -20.44
C LEU A 27 6.80 -10.84 -21.02
N SER A 28 5.68 -10.34 -20.50
CA SER A 28 4.35 -10.65 -21.02
C SER A 28 4.21 -10.21 -22.48
N VAL A 29 4.65 -9.00 -22.83
CA VAL A 29 4.67 -8.54 -24.24
C VAL A 29 5.52 -9.47 -25.10
N ARG A 30 6.75 -9.79 -24.68
CA ARG A 30 7.67 -10.67 -25.43
C ARG A 30 7.08 -12.05 -25.71
N ILE A 31 6.38 -12.64 -24.74
CA ILE A 31 5.78 -13.98 -24.86
C ILE A 31 4.55 -13.96 -25.78
N ASN A 32 3.79 -12.86 -25.83
CA ASN A 32 2.53 -12.78 -26.58
C ASN A 32 2.68 -12.31 -28.03
N VAL A 33 3.73 -11.54 -28.35
CA VAL A 33 3.97 -11.02 -29.72
C VAL A 33 4.04 -12.15 -30.78
N PRO A 34 4.81 -13.24 -30.58
CA PRO A 34 4.87 -14.33 -31.57
C PRO A 34 3.54 -15.08 -31.74
N LEU A 35 2.66 -15.01 -30.74
CA LEU A 35 1.36 -15.69 -30.72
C LEU A 35 0.21 -14.77 -31.19
N GLY A 36 0.52 -13.57 -31.69
CA GLY A 36 -0.47 -12.57 -32.11
C GLY A 36 -1.47 -12.21 -31.00
N PHE A 37 -1.03 -12.24 -29.72
CA PHE A 37 -1.87 -11.99 -28.54
C PHE A 37 -3.08 -12.92 -28.38
N SER A 38 -3.07 -14.09 -29.01
CA SER A 38 -4.19 -15.07 -28.89
C SER A 38 -4.25 -15.76 -27.53
N TYR A 39 -3.20 -15.64 -26.71
CA TYR A 39 -3.09 -16.33 -25.43
C TYR A 39 -3.69 -15.50 -24.29
N PHE A 40 -4.92 -15.82 -23.89
CA PHE A 40 -5.66 -15.10 -22.84
C PHE A 40 -4.88 -14.97 -21.52
N SER A 41 -4.16 -16.03 -21.10
CA SER A 41 -3.34 -16.01 -19.88
C SER A 41 -2.23 -14.95 -19.93
N GLY A 42 -1.63 -14.73 -21.10
CA GLY A 42 -0.60 -13.72 -21.27
C GLY A 42 -1.15 -12.30 -21.18
N LEU A 43 -2.34 -12.07 -21.76
CA LEU A 43 -3.05 -10.79 -21.67
C LEU A 43 -3.44 -10.43 -20.24
N ILE A 44 -3.87 -11.41 -19.43
CA ILE A 44 -4.20 -11.17 -18.02
C ILE A 44 -3.00 -10.58 -17.27
N HIS A 45 -1.81 -11.20 -17.39
CA HIS A 45 -0.61 -10.71 -16.70
C HIS A 45 -0.15 -9.37 -17.25
N LEU A 46 -0.29 -9.14 -18.55
CA LEU A 46 0.00 -7.85 -19.16
C LEU A 46 -0.87 -6.74 -18.58
N CYS A 47 -2.20 -6.93 -18.53
CA CYS A 47 -3.13 -5.95 -17.96
C CYS A 47 -2.91 -5.76 -16.46
N LEU A 48 -2.72 -6.86 -15.72
CA LEU A 48 -2.58 -6.82 -14.26
C LEU A 48 -1.26 -6.18 -13.83
N SER A 49 -0.16 -6.45 -14.55
CA SER A 49 1.14 -5.79 -14.32
C SER A 49 1.13 -4.32 -14.68
N ALA A 50 0.50 -3.92 -15.80
CA ALA A 50 0.30 -2.52 -16.16
C ALA A 50 -0.50 -1.76 -15.09
N LEU A 51 -1.64 -2.32 -14.66
CA LEU A 51 -2.48 -1.73 -13.61
C LEU A 51 -1.71 -1.60 -12.29
N THR A 52 -0.98 -2.65 -11.89
CA THR A 52 -0.18 -2.64 -10.65
C THR A 52 0.94 -1.60 -10.72
N ALA A 53 1.65 -1.49 -11.84
CA ALA A 53 2.70 -0.49 -12.04
C ALA A 53 2.13 0.94 -11.96
N VAL A 54 1.02 1.22 -12.64
CA VAL A 54 0.36 2.54 -12.60
C VAL A 54 -0.07 2.89 -11.18
N LEU A 55 -0.72 1.96 -10.47
CA LEU A 55 -1.17 2.20 -9.10
C LEU A 55 0.02 2.38 -8.13
N ALA A 56 1.08 1.58 -8.26
CA ALA A 56 2.28 1.71 -7.43
C ALA A 56 2.99 3.04 -7.67
N LEU A 57 3.13 3.47 -8.92
CA LEU A 57 3.69 4.78 -9.27
C LEU A 57 2.80 5.92 -8.77
N LEU A 58 1.47 5.78 -8.90
CA LEU A 58 0.52 6.77 -8.39
C LEU A 58 0.62 6.90 -6.86
N PHE A 59 0.78 5.81 -6.12
CA PHE A 59 1.03 5.87 -4.68
C PHE A 59 2.36 6.54 -4.35
N LEU A 60 3.44 6.23 -5.07
CA LEU A 60 4.73 6.88 -4.88
C LEU A 60 4.65 8.40 -5.15
N VAL A 61 4.00 8.81 -6.24
CA VAL A 61 3.87 10.22 -6.61
C VAL A 61 2.95 10.96 -5.65
N LEU A 62 1.79 10.40 -5.31
CA LEU A 62 0.83 11.06 -4.42
C LEU A 62 1.38 11.26 -3.01
N ASP A 63 2.19 10.33 -2.48
CA ASP A 63 2.80 10.51 -1.15
C ASP A 63 3.90 11.59 -1.17
N VAL A 64 4.61 11.74 -2.29
CA VAL A 64 5.63 12.80 -2.47
C VAL A 64 4.99 14.18 -2.69
N VAL A 65 3.98 14.25 -3.56
CA VAL A 65 3.41 15.52 -4.02
C VAL A 65 2.26 16.00 -3.12
N TRP A 66 1.37 15.10 -2.72
CA TRP A 66 0.10 15.46 -2.08
C TRP A 66 0.05 15.07 -0.60
N GLN A 67 0.37 16.05 0.22
CA GLN A 67 0.47 15.96 1.67
C GLN A 67 -0.86 15.66 2.40
N THR A 68 -1.99 15.81 1.72
CA THR A 68 -3.35 15.71 2.29
C THR A 68 -4.28 14.80 1.49
N ALA A 69 -3.76 14.04 0.51
CA ALA A 69 -4.61 13.20 -0.32
C ALA A 69 -5.18 12.01 0.47
N LEU A 70 -6.48 11.74 0.24
CA LEU A 70 -7.21 10.59 0.79
C LEU A 70 -6.51 9.25 0.43
N SER A 71 -5.83 9.20 -0.71
CA SER A 71 -5.06 8.03 -1.18
C SER A 71 -3.89 7.66 -0.27
N GLY A 72 -3.40 8.60 0.55
CA GLY A 72 -2.36 8.36 1.55
C GLY A 72 -2.87 7.67 2.81
N THR A 73 -4.19 7.55 2.98
CA THR A 73 -4.76 6.90 4.17
C THR A 73 -4.48 5.39 4.14
N PRO A 74 -4.06 4.79 5.26
CA PRO A 74 -3.74 3.37 5.29
C PRO A 74 -4.98 2.49 5.05
N ALA A 75 -6.18 2.98 5.36
CA ALA A 75 -7.43 2.28 5.04
C ALA A 75 -7.58 2.06 3.53
N PHE A 76 -7.41 3.13 2.74
CA PHE A 76 -7.52 3.06 1.29
C PHE A 76 -6.43 2.17 0.70
N GLN A 77 -5.18 2.33 1.17
CA GLN A 77 -4.06 1.49 0.71
C GLN A 77 -4.28 0.01 1.02
N LEU A 78 -4.78 -0.32 2.22
CA LEU A 78 -5.07 -1.72 2.60
C LEU A 78 -6.13 -2.34 1.71
N VAL A 79 -7.22 -1.61 1.42
CA VAL A 79 -8.28 -2.10 0.53
C VAL A 79 -7.71 -2.34 -0.87
N LEU A 80 -6.97 -1.38 -1.42
CA LEU A 80 -6.46 -1.51 -2.79
C LEU A 80 -5.37 -2.58 -2.92
N LEU A 81 -4.41 -2.63 -2.00
CA LEU A 81 -3.36 -3.65 -1.98
C LEU A 81 -3.95 -5.05 -1.73
N GLY A 82 -4.95 -5.17 -0.86
CA GLY A 82 -5.65 -6.44 -0.60
C GLY A 82 -6.41 -6.94 -1.82
N LEU A 83 -7.15 -6.05 -2.51
CA LEU A 83 -7.83 -6.38 -3.76
C LEU A 83 -6.82 -6.81 -4.83
N MET A 84 -5.75 -6.04 -5.03
CA MET A 84 -4.69 -6.41 -5.98
C MET A 84 -4.06 -7.76 -5.64
N SER A 85 -3.70 -8.00 -4.37
CA SER A 85 -3.14 -9.28 -3.94
C SER A 85 -4.08 -10.45 -4.23
N THR A 86 -5.40 -10.26 -4.05
CA THR A 86 -6.41 -11.30 -4.35
C THR A 86 -6.54 -11.56 -5.85
N PHE A 87 -6.57 -10.51 -6.67
CA PHE A 87 -6.58 -10.63 -8.13
C PHE A 87 -5.32 -11.34 -8.64
N TRP A 88 -4.15 -10.95 -8.16
CA TRP A 88 -2.88 -11.61 -8.48
C TRP A 88 -2.92 -13.10 -8.11
N LEU A 89 -3.40 -13.45 -6.93
CA LEU A 89 -3.53 -14.86 -6.52
C LEU A 89 -4.42 -15.66 -7.47
N GLY A 90 -5.61 -15.16 -7.77
CA GLY A 90 -6.58 -15.84 -8.64
C GLY A 90 -6.07 -16.01 -10.07
N CYS A 91 -5.53 -14.93 -10.65
CA CYS A 91 -4.97 -14.94 -12.00
C CYS A 91 -3.73 -15.84 -12.11
N ASN A 92 -2.82 -15.79 -11.13
CA ASN A 92 -1.63 -16.63 -11.09
C ASN A 92 -2.00 -18.12 -10.94
N ALA A 93 -2.96 -18.44 -10.08
CA ALA A 93 -3.43 -19.81 -9.89
C ALA A 93 -4.05 -20.36 -11.19
N PHE A 94 -4.90 -19.57 -11.86
CA PHE A 94 -5.48 -19.94 -13.15
C PHE A 94 -4.42 -20.17 -14.23
N ALA A 95 -3.44 -19.26 -14.33
CA ALA A 95 -2.41 -19.34 -15.35
C ALA A 95 -1.40 -20.44 -15.12
N THR A 96 -1.02 -20.72 -13.86
CA THR A 96 -0.12 -21.83 -13.53
C THR A 96 -0.71 -23.16 -14.01
N GLY A 97 -2.03 -23.35 -13.90
CA GLY A 97 -2.72 -24.53 -14.43
C GLY A 97 -2.65 -24.67 -15.96
N LEU A 98 -2.60 -23.55 -16.68
CA LEU A 98 -2.43 -23.53 -18.15
C LEU A 98 -0.97 -23.72 -18.54
N TRP A 99 -0.05 -23.05 -17.84
CA TRP A 99 1.39 -23.10 -18.13
C TRP A 99 1.96 -24.48 -17.86
N GLY A 100 1.53 -25.18 -16.81
CA GLY A 100 2.05 -26.52 -16.49
C GLY A 100 1.92 -27.51 -17.66
N LYS A 101 0.83 -27.42 -18.44
CA LYS A 101 0.66 -28.22 -19.66
C LYS A 101 1.68 -27.84 -20.73
N ASN A 102 1.86 -26.54 -21.00
CA ASN A 102 2.75 -26.05 -22.06
C ASN A 102 4.24 -26.22 -21.69
N LEU A 103 4.62 -26.01 -20.43
CA LEU A 103 5.98 -26.13 -19.93
C LEU A 103 6.52 -27.56 -20.09
N SER A 104 5.68 -28.57 -19.83
CA SER A 104 6.06 -29.97 -20.04
C SER A 104 6.35 -30.31 -21.51
N GLN A 105 5.80 -29.52 -22.43
CA GLN A 105 5.91 -29.71 -23.87
C GLN A 105 7.03 -28.90 -24.51
N CYS A 106 7.70 -28.02 -23.78
CA CYS A 106 8.82 -27.21 -24.28
C CYS A 106 9.99 -28.03 -24.84
N ALA A 107 10.14 -29.30 -24.45
CA ALA A 107 11.17 -30.19 -24.97
C ALA A 107 10.74 -30.95 -26.24
N THR A 108 9.44 -31.10 -26.50
CA THR A 108 8.91 -32.04 -27.50
C THR A 108 8.07 -31.38 -28.59
N VAL A 109 7.48 -30.22 -28.31
CA VAL A 109 6.68 -29.49 -29.28
C VAL A 109 7.58 -28.50 -29.98
N ALA A 110 7.88 -28.79 -31.25
CA ALA A 110 8.30 -27.79 -32.22
C ALA A 110 7.13 -26.81 -32.38
N LEU A 111 6.99 -25.88 -31.43
CA LEU A 111 6.18 -24.70 -31.65
C LEU A 111 6.80 -24.01 -32.87
N ASP A 112 5.96 -23.58 -33.80
CA ASP A 112 6.33 -22.78 -34.99
C ASP A 112 6.80 -21.36 -34.60
N VAL A 113 7.33 -21.23 -33.37
CA VAL A 113 7.82 -20.02 -32.77
C VAL A 113 9.33 -19.99 -33.02
N PRO A 114 9.85 -18.96 -33.69
CA PRO A 114 11.29 -18.78 -33.80
C PRO A 114 11.88 -18.67 -32.38
N ASP A 115 12.93 -19.44 -32.10
CA ASP A 115 13.63 -19.50 -30.81
C ASP A 115 12.81 -20.05 -29.63
N ALA A 116 12.16 -21.21 -29.82
CA ALA A 116 11.45 -21.94 -28.77
C ALA A 116 12.20 -22.05 -27.40
N PRO A 117 13.52 -22.31 -27.34
CA PRO A 117 14.23 -22.37 -26.05
C PRO A 117 14.21 -21.05 -25.27
N ALA A 118 14.40 -19.93 -25.97
CA ALA A 118 14.40 -18.59 -25.36
C ALA A 118 12.98 -18.18 -24.91
N TRP A 119 11.95 -18.60 -25.66
CA TRP A 119 10.55 -18.41 -25.29
C TRP A 119 10.20 -19.19 -24.02
N CYS A 120 10.60 -20.47 -23.93
CA CYS A 120 10.36 -21.31 -22.75
C CYS A 120 11.07 -20.76 -21.50
N GLN A 121 12.31 -20.29 -21.64
CA GLN A 121 13.03 -19.63 -20.54
C GLN A 121 12.31 -18.36 -20.07
N ALA A 122 11.79 -17.56 -21.01
CA ALA A 122 11.02 -16.36 -20.68
C ALA A 122 9.72 -16.70 -19.96
N LEU A 123 9.01 -17.76 -20.38
CA LEU A 123 7.79 -18.22 -19.73
C LEU A 123 8.04 -18.68 -18.29
N HIS A 124 9.11 -19.43 -18.06
CA HIS A 124 9.50 -19.86 -16.72
C HIS A 124 9.92 -18.68 -15.83
N ALA A 125 10.66 -17.71 -16.38
CA ALA A 125 10.99 -16.48 -15.67
C ALA A 125 9.73 -15.68 -15.31
N LEU A 126 8.78 -15.56 -16.24
CA LEU A 126 7.50 -14.91 -16.00
C LEU A 126 6.75 -15.58 -14.85
N GLU A 127 6.67 -16.92 -14.85
CA GLU A 127 6.01 -17.70 -13.80
C GLU A 127 6.55 -17.38 -12.41
N ILE A 128 7.88 -17.41 -12.24
CA ILE A 128 8.51 -17.12 -10.96
C ILE A 128 8.25 -15.67 -10.53
N LEU A 129 8.38 -14.72 -11.46
CA LEU A 129 8.25 -13.29 -11.15
C LEU A 129 6.82 -12.91 -10.75
N VAL A 130 5.79 -13.50 -11.37
CA VAL A 130 4.39 -13.21 -11.00
C VAL A 130 4.06 -13.71 -9.60
N TRP A 131 4.60 -14.85 -9.19
CA TRP A 131 4.47 -15.35 -7.82
C TRP A 131 5.26 -14.50 -6.82
N MET A 132 6.48 -14.08 -7.17
CA MET A 132 7.25 -13.15 -6.34
C MET A 132 6.51 -11.82 -6.14
N ASN A 133 5.90 -11.27 -7.20
CA ASN A 133 5.14 -10.03 -7.13
C ASN A 133 3.91 -10.15 -6.21
N TRP A 134 3.19 -11.28 -6.30
CA TRP A 134 2.11 -11.60 -5.40
C TRP A 134 2.57 -11.68 -3.93
N VAL A 135 3.68 -12.38 -3.66
CA VAL A 135 4.25 -12.48 -2.30
C VAL A 135 4.61 -11.10 -1.76
N LEU A 136 5.26 -10.24 -2.57
CA LEU A 136 5.60 -8.87 -2.17
C LEU A 136 4.35 -8.05 -1.82
N LEU A 137 3.31 -8.10 -2.66
CA LEU A 137 2.02 -7.44 -2.40
C LEU A 137 1.38 -7.96 -1.12
N GLY A 138 1.35 -9.28 -0.91
CA GLY A 138 0.79 -9.91 0.29
C GLY A 138 1.54 -9.52 1.55
N VAL A 139 2.86 -9.60 1.55
CA VAL A 139 3.73 -9.22 2.68
C VAL A 139 3.55 -7.73 3.01
N LEU A 140 3.52 -6.84 2.01
CA LEU A 140 3.27 -5.42 2.22
C LEU A 140 1.89 -5.16 2.84
N THR A 141 0.86 -5.83 2.34
CA THR A 141 -0.52 -5.73 2.87
C THR A 141 -0.58 -6.17 4.32
N ILE A 142 0.03 -7.32 4.66
CA ILE A 142 0.06 -7.85 6.03
C ILE A 142 0.85 -6.91 6.95
N MET A 143 2.03 -6.43 6.54
CA MET A 143 2.82 -5.50 7.35
C MET A 143 2.04 -4.22 7.65
N LEU A 144 1.37 -3.65 6.64
CA LEU A 144 0.54 -2.46 6.81
C LEU A 144 -0.65 -2.72 7.75
N ALA A 145 -1.32 -3.87 7.60
CA ALA A 145 -2.46 -4.25 8.44
C ALA A 145 -2.04 -4.43 9.90
N VAL A 146 -0.96 -5.18 10.15
CA VAL A 146 -0.40 -5.39 11.49
C VAL A 146 0.00 -4.06 12.12
N PHE A 147 0.60 -3.15 11.35
CA PHE A 147 0.97 -1.82 11.83
C PHE A 147 -0.27 -1.03 12.29
N VAL A 148 -1.28 -0.90 11.42
CA VAL A 148 -2.51 -0.14 11.70
C VAL A 148 -3.26 -0.72 12.89
N ILE A 149 -3.41 -2.06 12.96
CA ILE A 149 -4.09 -2.74 14.07
C ILE A 149 -3.35 -2.50 15.38
N LYS A 150 -2.01 -2.61 15.40
CA LYS A 150 -1.21 -2.35 16.61
C LYS A 150 -1.37 -0.91 17.11
N GLN A 151 -1.37 0.06 16.21
CA GLN A 151 -1.57 1.47 16.58
C GLN A 151 -3.00 1.74 17.07
N HIS A 152 -3.99 1.15 16.40
CA HIS A 152 -5.39 1.26 16.81
C HIS A 152 -5.63 0.68 18.21
N ARG A 153 -5.08 -0.51 18.50
CA ARG A 153 -5.14 -1.14 19.84
C ARG A 153 -4.41 -0.33 20.92
N SER A 154 -3.47 0.53 20.52
CA SER A 154 -2.75 1.43 21.44
C SER A 154 -3.51 2.73 21.73
N GLY A 155 -4.77 2.86 21.28
CA GLY A 155 -5.61 4.04 21.49
C GLY A 155 -5.44 5.14 20.45
N GLN A 156 -4.58 4.96 19.44
CA GLN A 156 -4.35 5.95 18.39
C GLN A 156 -5.34 5.79 17.24
N GLN A 157 -6.61 6.17 17.47
CA GLN A 157 -7.68 6.01 16.47
C GLN A 157 -7.45 6.82 15.19
N HIS A 158 -6.70 7.92 15.25
CA HIS A 158 -6.35 8.75 14.10
C HIS A 158 -5.40 8.08 13.10
N VAL A 159 -4.90 6.86 13.38
CA VAL A 159 -4.06 6.11 12.44
C VAL A 159 -4.77 5.82 11.12
N TRP A 160 -6.09 5.65 11.13
CA TRP A 160 -6.87 5.31 9.93
C TRP A 160 -7.00 6.47 8.94
N THR A 161 -6.99 7.70 9.44
CA THR A 161 -7.21 8.92 8.65
C THR A 161 -5.91 9.67 8.36
N THR A 162 -4.82 9.33 9.06
CA THR A 162 -3.54 10.02 8.90
C THR A 162 -2.63 9.25 7.95
N PRO A 163 -2.00 9.90 6.95
CA PRO A 163 -1.03 9.26 6.09
C PRO A 163 0.13 8.61 6.87
N VAL A 164 0.56 7.43 6.43
CA VAL A 164 1.61 6.63 7.10
C VAL A 164 2.92 7.41 7.24
N SER A 165 3.27 8.21 6.24
CA SER A 165 4.46 9.06 6.22
C SER A 165 4.48 10.14 7.32
N ARG A 166 3.31 10.50 7.87
CA ARG A 166 3.13 11.59 8.86
C ARG A 166 2.69 11.11 10.22
N PHE A 167 2.32 9.85 10.34
CA PHE A 167 1.84 9.30 11.58
C PHE A 167 2.93 9.38 12.66
N SER A 168 2.68 10.17 13.70
CA SER A 168 3.54 10.29 14.87
C SER A 168 2.74 9.86 16.10
N PRO A 169 3.08 8.71 16.73
CA PRO A 169 2.33 8.20 17.88
C PRO A 169 2.37 9.15 19.08
N ARG A 170 3.29 10.12 19.11
CA ARG A 170 3.47 11.03 20.25
C ARG A 170 2.45 12.18 20.29
N ARG A 171 1.78 12.49 19.18
CA ARG A 171 0.83 13.63 19.13
C ARG A 171 -0.46 13.37 19.92
N GLY A 172 -0.94 12.13 19.99
CA GLY A 172 -2.15 11.78 20.77
C GLY A 172 -1.94 11.76 22.28
N GLN A 173 -0.69 11.91 22.76
CA GLN A 173 -0.33 11.84 24.17
C GLN A 173 -0.20 13.22 24.83
N HIS A 174 -0.38 14.31 24.08
CA HIS A 174 -0.61 15.62 24.66
C HIS A 174 -2.02 15.62 25.25
N ARG A 175 -2.13 14.96 26.41
CA ARG A 175 -3.19 15.19 27.39
C ARG A 175 -3.37 16.70 27.43
N ILE A 176 -4.59 17.14 27.17
CA ILE A 176 -5.13 18.37 27.74
C ILE A 176 -4.59 18.39 29.17
N PRO A 177 -3.69 19.32 29.55
CA PRO A 177 -3.42 19.50 30.96
C PRO A 177 -4.80 19.72 31.55
N THR A 178 -5.22 18.81 32.42
CA THR A 178 -6.42 18.99 33.23
C THR A 178 -6.16 20.26 34.04
N SER A 179 -6.42 21.41 33.42
CA SER A 179 -6.59 22.71 34.03
C SER A 179 -7.89 22.58 34.80
N THR A 180 -7.78 21.91 35.94
CA THR A 180 -8.81 21.83 36.95
C THR A 180 -8.29 22.44 38.24
N LYS A 181 -7.21 23.25 38.15
CA LYS A 181 -6.57 23.86 39.32
C LYS A 181 -6.26 25.36 39.19
N GLU A 182 -6.37 25.98 38.02
CA GLU A 182 -6.10 27.43 37.86
C GLU A 182 -7.36 28.30 37.72
N ASP A 183 -8.55 27.72 37.53
CA ASP A 183 -9.82 28.48 37.57
C ASP A 183 -10.39 28.65 38.99
N SER A 184 -9.74 28.10 40.02
CA SER A 184 -10.14 28.32 41.42
C SER A 184 -9.64 29.66 41.96
N ASP A 185 -8.57 30.22 41.40
CA ASP A 185 -7.93 31.43 41.93
C ASP A 185 -8.52 32.72 41.35
N PHE A 186 -9.10 32.68 40.14
CA PHE A 186 -9.72 33.87 39.53
C PHE A 186 -11.14 34.17 40.05
N VAL A 187 -11.80 33.22 40.69
CA VAL A 187 -13.12 33.45 41.30
C VAL A 187 -13.01 34.18 42.64
N SER A 188 -11.83 34.23 43.27
CA SER A 188 -11.66 34.90 44.57
C SER A 188 -11.38 36.42 44.50
N LEU A 189 -11.23 37.00 43.30
CA LEU A 189 -10.91 38.44 43.14
C LEU A 189 -12.10 39.35 42.84
N ARG A 190 -13.33 38.83 42.83
CA ARG A 190 -14.53 39.65 42.59
C ARG A 190 -15.39 39.75 43.86
N ARG A 191 -14.83 40.32 44.93
CA ARG A 191 -15.61 40.81 46.08
C ARG A 191 -15.98 42.27 45.81
N PRO A 192 -17.23 42.60 45.43
CA PRO A 192 -17.66 43.99 45.26
C PRO A 192 -17.67 44.68 46.63
N GLU A 193 -16.93 45.78 46.75
CA GLU A 193 -17.03 46.69 47.89
C GLU A 193 -18.44 47.30 47.92
N SER A 194 -19.08 47.18 49.08
CA SER A 194 -20.39 47.77 49.36
C SER A 194 -20.26 49.30 49.43
N PRO A 195 -21.10 50.07 48.72
CA PRO A 195 -21.13 51.51 48.86
C PRO A 195 -21.72 51.88 50.22
N VAL A 196 -20.90 52.56 51.02
CA VAL A 196 -21.26 53.16 52.31
C VAL A 196 -22.39 54.18 52.09
N SER A 197 -23.50 53.94 52.79
CA SER A 197 -24.62 54.87 52.94
C SER A 197 -24.12 56.17 53.55
N ALA A 198 -24.10 57.25 52.76
CA ALA A 198 -23.90 58.60 53.26
C ALA A 198 -25.25 59.16 53.72
N THR A 199 -25.40 59.20 55.04
CA THR A 199 -26.44 59.90 55.79
C THR A 199 -26.06 61.37 55.88
N SER A 200 -26.91 62.30 55.44
CA SER A 200 -26.97 63.66 56.01
C SER A 200 -28.28 64.35 55.57
N VAL A 201 -29.22 64.54 56.51
CA VAL A 201 -29.63 65.81 57.17
C VAL A 201 -30.52 66.67 56.30
#